data_AF-A0A4Q5PXX7-F1
#
_entry.id   AF-A0A4Q5PXX7-F1
#
_cell.length_a   1.000
_cell.length_b   1.000
_cell.length_c   1.000
_cell.angle_alpha   90.00
_cell.angle_beta   90.00
_cell.angle_gamma   90.00
#
_symmetry.space_group_name_H-M   'P 1'
#
loop_
_entity.id
_entity.type
_entity.pdbx_description
1 polymer ?
#
loop_
_entity_poly.entity_id
_entity_poly.type
_entity_poly.pdbx_seq_one_letter_code
_entity_poly.pdbx_strand_id
1 'polypeptide(L)'
;LRSPQKQTDALLANLRIQDSQMMDIIEFGRMIHAEMSAISDAARLGRATRGATLYCTTFPCHLCAKHIVAAGIERVVFLEPYPKSHSQKLHGDSITFETSVPEKVYFQPFIGISPRRYRDIFEKKKRKDKHGRAVEWYEGKPAPLIEDRSAAYIENEEPSAYVALKLLKRRSKLSASRQTSAA
;
A
#
# COMPACT_ATOMS: atom_id res chain seq x y z
N LEU A 1 -22.18 23.12 -15.08
CA LEU A 1 -21.18 23.12 -13.98
C LEU A 1 -19.88 22.56 -14.53
N ARG A 2 -18.77 23.32 -14.55
CA ARG A 2 -17.47 22.81 -15.06
C ARG A 2 -17.01 21.64 -14.18
N SER A 3 -16.46 20.58 -14.77
CA SER A 3 -15.96 19.43 -14.01
C SER A 3 -14.85 19.87 -13.04
N PRO A 4 -14.70 19.22 -11.88
CA PRO A 4 -13.65 19.56 -10.90
C PRO A 4 -12.26 19.62 -11.54
N GLN A 5 -11.90 18.66 -12.41
CA GLN A 5 -10.63 18.66 -13.13
C GLN A 5 -10.42 19.93 -13.96
N LYS A 6 -11.43 20.38 -14.72
CA LYS A 6 -11.32 21.60 -15.54
C LYS A 6 -11.14 22.87 -14.68
N GLN A 7 -11.61 22.86 -13.44
CA GLN A 7 -11.39 23.96 -12.50
C GLN A 7 -9.97 23.92 -11.94
N THR A 8 -9.46 22.74 -11.61
CA THR A 8 -8.07 22.55 -11.17
C THR A 8 -7.08 22.94 -12.28
N ASP A 9 -7.32 22.52 -13.53
CA ASP A 9 -6.47 22.85 -14.67
C ASP A 9 -6.44 24.36 -14.92
N ALA A 10 -7.58 25.04 -14.78
CA ALA A 10 -7.65 26.50 -14.92
C ALA A 10 -6.91 27.24 -13.80
N LEU A 11 -6.91 26.70 -12.58
CA LEU A 11 -6.12 27.24 -11.45
C LEU A 11 -4.62 27.01 -11.69
N LEU A 12 -4.24 25.81 -12.14
CA LEU A 12 -2.85 25.46 -12.43
C LEU A 12 -2.29 26.21 -13.65
N ALA A 13 -3.14 26.74 -14.54
CA ALA A 13 -2.71 27.59 -15.65
C ALA A 13 -2.33 29.02 -15.22
N ASN A 14 -2.59 29.41 -13.96
CA ASN A 14 -2.20 30.72 -13.46
C ASN A 14 -0.70 30.78 -13.19
N LEU A 15 0.01 31.70 -13.85
CA LEU A 15 1.47 31.87 -13.72
C LEU A 15 1.93 32.04 -12.27
N ARG A 16 1.16 32.76 -11.45
CA ARG A 16 1.51 32.93 -10.01
C ARG A 16 1.44 31.63 -9.22
N ILE A 17 0.58 30.70 -9.63
CA ILE A 17 0.44 29.38 -8.98
C ILE A 17 1.50 28.42 -9.52
N GLN A 18 1.89 28.54 -10.80
CA GLN A 18 3.01 27.78 -11.35
C GLN A 18 4.34 28.19 -10.71
N ASP A 19 4.57 29.49 -10.55
CA ASP A 19 5.80 30.04 -9.96
C ASP A 19 5.89 29.82 -8.44
N SER A 20 4.80 29.50 -7.75
CA SER A 20 4.78 29.36 -6.29
C SER A 20 5.39 28.06 -5.77
N GLN A 21 5.89 27.19 -6.65
CA GLN A 21 6.46 25.86 -6.34
C GLN A 21 5.52 24.97 -5.49
N MET A 22 4.23 25.30 -5.44
CA MET A 22 3.23 24.58 -4.62
C MET A 22 3.09 23.11 -5.06
N MET A 23 3.42 22.79 -6.30
CA MET A 23 3.35 21.43 -6.81
C MET A 23 4.60 20.60 -6.45
N ASP A 24 5.69 21.25 -6.06
CA ASP A 24 6.99 20.63 -5.76
C ASP A 24 7.19 20.42 -4.24
N ILE A 25 6.10 20.40 -3.48
CA ILE A 25 6.15 20.26 -2.01
C ILE A 25 6.81 18.93 -1.60
N ILE A 26 6.71 17.90 -2.42
CA ILE A 26 7.32 16.59 -2.11
C ILE A 26 8.84 16.68 -2.26
N GLU A 27 9.32 17.47 -3.21
CA GLU A 27 10.73 17.67 -3.55
C GLU A 27 11.42 18.63 -2.57
N PHE A 28 10.74 19.70 -2.15
CA PHE A 28 11.32 20.74 -1.27
C PHE A 28 10.86 20.65 0.19
N GLY A 29 9.96 19.72 0.51
CA GLY A 29 9.53 19.44 1.87
C GLY A 29 10.68 18.91 2.73
N ARG A 30 10.70 19.27 4.02
CA ARG A 30 11.66 18.70 4.98
C ARG A 30 11.33 17.26 5.40
N MET A 31 10.13 16.78 5.04
CA MET A 31 9.62 15.48 5.42
C MET A 31 10.30 14.40 4.57
N ILE A 32 10.75 13.34 5.21
CA ILE A 32 11.30 12.16 4.53
C ILE A 32 10.24 11.06 4.63
N HIS A 33 9.94 10.42 3.50
CA HIS A 33 9.02 9.27 3.53
C HIS A 33 9.63 8.10 4.32
N ALA A 34 8.77 7.24 4.83
CA ALA A 34 9.18 6.11 5.67
C ALA A 34 10.20 5.19 4.98
N GLU A 35 10.07 4.96 3.67
CA GLU A 35 10.95 4.10 2.88
C GLU A 35 12.37 4.69 2.79
N MET A 36 12.48 5.98 2.48
CA MET A 36 13.76 6.68 2.41
C MET A 36 14.41 6.78 3.79
N SER A 37 13.61 6.99 4.83
CA SER A 37 14.09 6.99 6.23
C SER A 37 14.66 5.63 6.61
N ALA A 38 13.96 4.54 6.29
CA ALA A 38 14.40 3.17 6.60
C ALA A 38 15.73 2.82 5.92
N ILE A 39 15.89 3.18 4.64
CA ILE A 39 17.14 2.98 3.90
C ILE A 39 18.28 3.82 4.51
N SER A 40 18.01 5.08 4.82
CA SER A 40 18.99 5.99 5.43
C SER A 40 19.44 5.50 6.82
N ASP A 41 18.50 4.97 7.60
CA ASP A 41 18.77 4.40 8.92
C ASP A 41 19.63 3.13 8.81
N ALA A 42 19.32 2.24 7.86
CA ALA A 42 20.14 1.06 7.58
C ALA A 42 21.57 1.46 7.21
N ALA A 43 21.74 2.45 6.32
CA ALA A 43 23.05 2.98 5.95
C ALA A 43 23.81 3.57 7.15
N ARG A 44 23.15 4.39 7.97
CA ARG A 44 23.73 4.99 9.18
C ARG A 44 24.20 3.95 10.20
N LEU A 45 23.47 2.83 10.30
CA LEU A 45 23.79 1.71 11.18
C LEU A 45 24.75 0.69 10.55
N GLY A 46 25.23 0.91 9.33
CA GLY A 46 26.12 -0.01 8.62
C GLY A 46 25.47 -1.36 8.27
N ARG A 47 24.15 -1.37 8.05
CA ARG A 47 23.37 -2.57 7.68
C ARG A 47 23.19 -2.62 6.17
N ALA A 48 23.62 -3.72 5.55
CA ALA A 48 23.43 -3.93 4.12
C ALA A 48 21.94 -4.12 3.78
N THR A 49 21.47 -3.42 2.75
CA THR A 49 20.11 -3.52 2.22
C THR A 49 20.01 -4.35 0.94
N ARG A 50 21.15 -4.74 0.35
CA ARG A 50 21.20 -5.56 -0.86
C ARG A 50 20.56 -6.93 -0.57
N GLY A 51 19.59 -7.33 -1.39
CA GLY A 51 18.82 -8.57 -1.21
C GLY A 51 17.78 -8.51 -0.09
N ALA A 52 17.59 -7.36 0.55
CA ALA A 52 16.62 -7.23 1.64
C ALA A 52 15.18 -7.20 1.12
N THR A 53 14.24 -7.44 2.02
CA THR A 53 12.82 -7.15 1.81
C THR A 53 12.42 -5.90 2.59
N LEU A 54 11.81 -4.93 1.91
CA LEU A 54 11.18 -3.76 2.53
C LEU A 54 9.70 -4.03 2.79
N TYR A 55 9.22 -3.72 4.00
CA TYR A 55 7.80 -3.73 4.33
C TYR A 55 7.33 -2.30 4.54
N CYS A 56 6.26 -1.89 3.87
CA CYS A 56 5.69 -0.54 3.98
C CYS A 56 4.17 -0.58 4.07
N THR A 57 3.58 0.40 4.76
CA THR A 57 2.12 0.47 4.92
C THR A 57 1.43 0.88 3.63
N THR A 58 2.02 1.83 2.89
CA THR A 58 1.46 2.39 1.66
C THR A 58 2.40 2.10 0.50
N PHE A 59 1.86 1.92 -0.70
CA PHE A 59 2.69 1.71 -1.89
C PHE A 59 3.67 2.88 -2.13
N PRO A 60 4.97 2.62 -2.35
CA PRO A 60 5.99 3.67 -2.46
C PRO A 60 5.78 4.64 -3.62
N CYS A 61 6.02 5.93 -3.40
CA CYS A 61 6.01 6.91 -4.47
C CYS A 61 7.20 6.72 -5.44
N HIS A 62 7.18 7.41 -6.58
CA HIS A 62 8.23 7.32 -7.60
C HIS A 62 9.62 7.79 -7.10
N LEU A 63 9.67 8.75 -6.16
CA LEU A 63 10.92 9.18 -5.51
C LEU A 63 11.47 8.13 -4.54
N CYS A 64 10.61 7.42 -3.80
CA CYS A 64 11.04 6.34 -2.93
C CYS A 64 11.51 5.13 -3.75
N ALA A 65 10.82 4.83 -4.85
CA ALA A 65 11.12 3.71 -5.72
C ALA A 65 12.56 3.75 -6.28
N LYS A 66 13.05 4.90 -6.73
CA LYS A 66 14.45 5.03 -7.20
C LYS A 66 15.46 4.70 -6.08
N HIS A 67 15.19 5.07 -4.83
CA HIS A 67 16.06 4.75 -3.70
C HIS A 67 16.00 3.27 -3.35
N ILE A 68 14.83 2.64 -3.42
CA ILE A 68 14.66 1.20 -3.21
C ILE A 68 15.49 0.41 -4.22
N VAL A 69 15.39 0.75 -5.50
CA VAL A 69 16.17 0.13 -6.59
C VAL A 69 17.67 0.34 -6.35
N ALA A 70 18.10 1.58 -6.11
CA ALA A 70 19.51 1.91 -5.90
C ALA A 70 20.11 1.24 -4.65
N ALA A 71 19.31 1.02 -3.60
CA ALA A 71 19.72 0.33 -2.38
C ALA A 71 19.87 -1.19 -2.55
N GLY A 72 19.52 -1.73 -3.74
CA GLY A 72 19.61 -3.16 -4.05
C GLY A 72 18.57 -4.01 -3.32
N ILE A 73 17.45 -3.41 -2.89
CA ILE A 73 16.34 -4.13 -2.27
C ILE A 73 15.71 -5.05 -3.32
N GLU A 74 15.49 -6.30 -2.98
CA GLU A 74 14.97 -7.30 -3.93
C GLU A 74 13.44 -7.32 -3.96
N ARG A 75 12.82 -7.06 -2.81
CA ARG A 75 11.37 -7.20 -2.65
C ARG A 75 10.77 -6.10 -1.79
N VAL A 76 9.61 -5.60 -2.21
CA VAL A 76 8.79 -4.64 -1.47
C VAL A 76 7.42 -5.25 -1.22
N VAL A 77 6.99 -5.22 0.04
CA VAL A 77 5.68 -5.70 0.47
C VAL A 77 4.88 -4.52 1.02
N PHE A 78 3.77 -4.18 0.38
CA PHE A 78 2.95 -3.02 0.73
C PHE A 78 1.52 -3.40 1.12
N LEU A 79 0.92 -2.74 2.12
CA LEU A 79 -0.44 -3.09 2.56
C LEU A 79 -1.51 -2.39 1.72
N GLU A 80 -1.40 -1.08 1.54
CA GLU A 80 -2.42 -0.27 0.88
C GLU A 80 -1.97 0.13 -0.53
N PRO A 81 -2.79 -0.12 -1.57
CA PRO A 81 -2.48 0.35 -2.91
C PRO A 81 -2.51 1.88 -2.95
N TYR A 82 -1.52 2.49 -3.60
CA TYR A 82 -1.46 3.93 -3.81
C TYR A 82 -1.68 4.26 -5.30
N PRO A 83 -2.93 4.48 -5.73
CA PRO A 83 -3.27 4.65 -7.15
C PRO A 83 -2.67 5.90 -7.82
N LYS A 84 -2.07 6.81 -7.05
CA LYS A 84 -1.38 8.01 -7.55
C LYS A 84 0.12 7.81 -7.80
N SER A 85 0.67 6.61 -7.57
CA SER A 85 2.08 6.38 -7.87
C SER A 85 2.31 6.29 -9.39
N HIS A 86 3.25 7.07 -9.91
CA HIS A 86 3.80 6.88 -11.26
C HIS A 86 4.96 5.87 -11.29
N SER A 87 5.19 5.15 -10.20
CA SER A 87 6.37 4.29 -10.01
C SER A 87 6.50 3.24 -11.12
N GLN A 88 5.40 2.54 -11.44
CA GLN A 88 5.40 1.54 -12.51
C GLN A 88 5.67 2.15 -13.90
N LYS A 89 5.20 3.38 -14.14
CA LYS A 89 5.38 4.04 -15.44
C LYS A 89 6.81 4.57 -15.61
N LEU A 90 7.42 5.05 -14.53
CA LEU A 90 8.74 5.68 -14.55
C LEU A 90 9.89 4.67 -14.38
N HIS A 91 9.66 3.57 -13.67
CA HIS A 91 10.68 2.57 -13.33
C HIS A 91 10.29 1.16 -13.79
N GLY A 92 9.54 1.03 -14.88
CA GLY A 92 9.06 -0.28 -15.38
C GLY A 92 10.18 -1.20 -15.88
N ASP A 93 11.34 -0.64 -16.19
CA ASP A 93 12.59 -1.33 -16.47
C ASP A 93 13.17 -2.00 -15.21
N SER A 94 12.95 -1.43 -14.03
CA SER A 94 13.60 -1.83 -12.78
C SER A 94 12.64 -2.44 -11.74
N ILE A 95 11.32 -2.32 -11.94
CA ILE A 95 10.27 -2.79 -11.01
C ILE A 95 9.34 -3.79 -11.72
N THR A 96 8.91 -4.82 -10.99
CA THR A 96 7.94 -5.81 -11.46
C THR A 96 6.89 -6.11 -10.40
N PHE A 97 5.68 -6.47 -10.84
CA PHE A 97 4.61 -7.04 -9.99
C PHE A 97 4.43 -8.54 -10.22
N GLU A 98 5.24 -9.12 -11.10
CA GLU A 98 5.27 -10.54 -11.40
C GLU A 98 6.50 -11.16 -10.73
N THR A 99 6.28 -12.27 -10.03
CA THR A 99 7.38 -13.08 -9.49
C THR A 99 8.14 -13.68 -10.67
N SER A 100 9.49 -13.66 -10.64
CA SER A 100 10.42 -14.29 -11.61
C SER A 100 11.07 -13.41 -12.69
N VAL A 101 11.09 -12.08 -12.56
CA VAL A 101 11.94 -11.24 -13.42
C VAL A 101 13.29 -10.99 -12.74
N PRO A 102 14.40 -11.54 -13.28
CA PRO A 102 15.73 -11.28 -12.74
C PRO A 102 16.07 -9.79 -12.78
N GLU A 103 16.87 -9.33 -11.82
CA GLU A 103 17.40 -7.95 -11.74
C GLU A 103 16.36 -6.83 -11.52
N LYS A 104 15.07 -7.16 -11.37
CA LYS A 104 14.02 -6.20 -11.02
C LYS A 104 13.57 -6.36 -9.58
N VAL A 105 13.20 -5.25 -8.96
CA VAL A 105 12.60 -5.22 -7.63
C VAL A 105 11.16 -5.70 -7.71
N TYR A 106 10.82 -6.72 -6.92
CA TYR A 106 9.49 -7.30 -6.89
C TYR A 106 8.59 -6.56 -5.89
N PHE A 107 7.56 -5.88 -6.40
CA PHE A 107 6.54 -5.20 -5.61
C PHE A 107 5.31 -6.10 -5.50
N GLN A 108 4.97 -6.48 -4.27
CA GLN A 108 3.80 -7.31 -4.00
C GLN A 108 2.89 -6.68 -2.94
N PRO A 109 1.55 -6.77 -3.11
CA PRO A 109 0.65 -6.45 -2.04
C PRO A 109 0.84 -7.45 -0.89
N PHE A 110 0.69 -6.99 0.33
CA PHE A 110 0.63 -7.86 1.50
C PHE A 110 -0.65 -8.68 1.42
N ILE A 111 -0.49 -9.99 1.20
CA ILE A 111 -1.59 -10.96 1.23
C ILE A 111 -1.51 -11.67 2.58
N GLY A 112 -2.50 -11.44 3.44
CA GLY A 112 -2.51 -12.01 4.78
C GLY A 112 -3.57 -11.39 5.69
N ILE A 113 -3.26 -11.34 6.97
CA ILE A 113 -4.16 -10.87 8.02
C ILE A 113 -4.49 -9.39 7.81
N SER A 114 -5.78 -9.05 7.72
CA SER A 114 -6.19 -7.66 7.51
C SER A 114 -5.62 -6.73 8.60
N PRO A 115 -5.32 -5.45 8.30
CA PRO A 115 -4.83 -4.50 9.31
C PRO A 115 -5.70 -4.42 10.57
N ARG A 116 -7.02 -4.66 10.43
CA ARG A 116 -7.95 -4.78 11.55
C ARG A 116 -7.59 -5.95 12.45
N ARG A 117 -7.38 -7.13 11.87
CA ARG A 117 -6.99 -8.35 12.59
C ARG A 117 -5.60 -8.26 13.22
N TYR A 118 -4.67 -7.48 12.66
CA TYR A 118 -3.38 -7.22 13.32
C TYR A 118 -3.57 -6.54 14.68
N ARG A 119 -4.43 -5.51 14.75
CA ARG A 119 -4.79 -4.87 16.02
C ARG A 119 -5.41 -5.89 16.98
N ASP A 120 -6.35 -6.70 16.51
CA ASP A 120 -7.02 -7.69 17.37
C ASP A 120 -6.08 -8.74 17.97
N ILE A 121 -5.00 -9.08 17.27
CA ILE A 121 -4.02 -10.10 17.68
C ILE A 121 -2.94 -9.50 18.59
N PHE A 122 -2.47 -8.28 18.30
CA PHE A 122 -1.30 -7.69 18.97
C PHE A 122 -1.63 -6.56 19.96
N GLU A 123 -2.88 -6.12 20.04
CA GLU A 123 -3.31 -5.14 21.04
C GLU A 123 -3.32 -5.75 22.45
N LYS A 124 -2.74 -5.03 23.42
CA LYS A 124 -2.70 -5.46 24.82
C LYS A 124 -4.11 -5.36 25.42
N LYS A 125 -4.86 -6.46 25.43
CA LYS A 125 -6.17 -6.58 26.10
C LYS A 125 -6.05 -6.57 27.63
N LYS A 126 -7.19 -6.57 28.33
CA LYS A 126 -7.27 -6.54 29.81
C LYS A 126 -6.36 -7.60 30.44
N ARG A 127 -5.27 -7.14 31.06
CA ARG A 127 -4.28 -7.98 31.75
C ARG A 127 -4.67 -8.32 33.19
N LYS A 128 -5.88 -7.94 33.60
CA LYS A 128 -6.35 -8.04 34.97
C LYS A 128 -7.72 -8.72 35.04
N ASP A 129 -7.92 -9.53 36.08
CA ASP A 129 -9.21 -10.15 36.37
C ASP A 129 -10.25 -9.11 36.85
N LYS A 130 -11.48 -9.55 37.10
CA LYS A 130 -12.57 -8.70 37.60
C LYS A 130 -12.27 -8.07 38.97
N HIS A 131 -11.22 -8.51 39.65
CA HIS A 131 -10.78 -8.04 40.96
C HIS A 131 -9.47 -7.23 40.87
N GLY A 132 -8.98 -6.92 39.67
CA GLY A 132 -7.79 -6.09 39.44
C GLY A 132 -6.45 -6.81 39.59
N ARG A 133 -6.44 -8.14 39.77
CA ARG A 133 -5.22 -8.96 39.87
C ARG A 133 -4.68 -9.27 38.47
N ALA A 134 -3.36 -9.25 38.31
CA ALA A 134 -2.74 -9.60 37.03
C ALA A 134 -3.03 -11.07 36.67
N VAL A 135 -3.43 -11.32 35.43
CA VAL A 135 -3.67 -12.66 34.93
C VAL A 135 -2.33 -13.26 34.48
N GLU A 136 -1.90 -14.34 35.14
CA GLU A 136 -0.76 -15.14 34.67
C GLU A 136 -1.18 -15.95 33.45
N TRP A 137 -0.75 -15.48 32.28
CA TRP A 137 -1.11 -16.04 30.99
C TRP A 137 -0.08 -17.06 30.47
N TYR A 138 1.08 -17.15 31.12
CA TYR A 138 2.22 -17.95 30.65
C TYR A 138 2.10 -19.44 30.94
N GLU A 139 1.36 -19.82 31.99
CA GLU A 139 1.16 -21.23 32.40
C GLU A 139 -0.12 -21.87 31.82
N GLY A 140 -0.92 -21.10 31.07
CA GLY A 140 -2.13 -21.59 30.43
C GLY A 140 -1.87 -22.35 29.12
N LYS A 141 -2.91 -23.02 28.59
CA LYS A 141 -2.86 -23.56 27.21
C LYS A 141 -2.62 -22.40 26.23
N PRO A 142 -1.61 -22.48 25.35
CA PRO A 142 -1.37 -21.46 24.33
C PRO A 142 -2.61 -21.32 23.44
N ALA A 143 -3.27 -20.18 23.51
CA ALA A 143 -4.43 -19.87 22.68
C ALA A 143 -4.38 -18.39 22.25
N PRO A 144 -4.69 -18.09 20.99
CA PRO A 144 -4.70 -16.71 20.53
C PRO A 144 -5.82 -15.90 21.21
N LEU A 145 -5.51 -14.69 21.70
CA LEU A 145 -6.45 -13.76 22.36
C LEU A 145 -7.38 -13.03 21.37
N ILE A 146 -7.92 -13.77 20.41
CA ILE A 146 -8.84 -13.25 19.40
C ILE A 146 -10.26 -13.26 20.00
N GLU A 147 -10.86 -12.08 20.19
CA GLU A 147 -12.23 -11.94 20.69
C GLU A 147 -13.25 -12.26 19.61
N ASP A 148 -12.97 -11.81 18.39
CA ASP A 148 -13.84 -12.01 17.25
C ASP A 148 -13.31 -13.18 16.40
N ARG A 149 -13.87 -14.35 16.68
CA ARG A 149 -13.63 -15.57 15.88
C ARG A 149 -14.60 -15.70 14.72
N SER A 150 -15.46 -14.70 14.50
CA SER A 150 -16.46 -14.78 13.45
C SER A 150 -15.80 -14.69 12.07
N ALA A 151 -16.34 -15.46 11.13
CA ALA A 151 -16.03 -15.31 9.71
C ALA A 151 -16.89 -14.20 9.07
N ALA A 152 -17.36 -13.21 9.85
CA ALA A 152 -18.25 -12.16 9.35
C ALA A 152 -17.65 -11.39 8.17
N TYR A 153 -16.32 -11.32 8.09
CA TYR A 153 -15.61 -10.80 6.92
C TYR A 153 -15.91 -11.63 5.65
N ILE A 154 -15.92 -12.97 5.70
CA ILE A 154 -16.28 -13.84 4.57
C ILE A 154 -17.73 -13.58 4.15
N GLU A 155 -18.65 -13.51 5.12
CA GLU A 155 -20.07 -13.23 4.88
C GLU A 155 -20.30 -11.84 4.26
N ASN A 156 -19.44 -10.86 4.57
CA ASN A 156 -19.50 -9.52 3.98
C ASN A 156 -18.78 -9.42 2.63
N GLU A 157 -17.73 -10.20 2.43
CA GLU A 157 -16.94 -10.18 1.19
C GLU A 157 -17.60 -10.98 0.07
N GLU A 158 -18.32 -12.05 0.37
CA GLU A 158 -18.96 -12.89 -0.64
C GLU A 158 -20.02 -12.12 -1.47
N PRO A 159 -20.96 -11.35 -0.88
CA PRO A 159 -21.86 -10.47 -1.62
C PRO A 159 -21.10 -9.38 -2.39
N SER A 160 -20.07 -8.82 -1.79
CA SER A 160 -19.25 -7.74 -2.38
C SER A 160 -18.48 -8.22 -3.62
N ALA A 161 -17.89 -9.42 -3.53
CA ALA A 161 -17.20 -10.09 -4.62
C ALA A 161 -18.18 -10.46 -5.74
N TYR A 162 -19.37 -10.96 -5.41
CA TYR A 162 -20.42 -11.23 -6.39
C TYR A 162 -20.86 -9.97 -7.15
N VAL A 163 -21.10 -8.86 -6.44
CA VAL A 163 -21.44 -7.57 -7.04
C VAL A 163 -20.29 -7.06 -7.93
N ALA A 164 -19.04 -7.14 -7.45
CA ALA A 164 -17.86 -6.73 -8.21
C ALA A 164 -17.69 -7.56 -9.49
N LEU A 165 -17.82 -8.89 -9.42
CA LEU A 165 -17.78 -9.79 -10.58
C LEU A 165 -18.87 -9.48 -11.59
N LYS A 166 -20.10 -9.20 -11.14
CA LYS A 166 -21.21 -8.81 -12.00
C LYS A 166 -20.93 -7.49 -12.73
N LEU A 167 -20.36 -6.51 -12.03
CA LEU A 167 -19.96 -5.22 -12.62
C LEU A 167 -18.81 -5.36 -13.61
N LEU A 168 -17.80 -6.18 -13.30
CA LEU A 168 -16.68 -6.48 -14.20
C LEU A 168 -17.14 -7.18 -15.48
N LYS A 169 -18.02 -8.20 -15.37
CA LYS A 169 -18.62 -8.87 -16.54
C LYS A 169 -19.50 -7.94 -17.38
N ARG A 170 -20.21 -7.00 -16.76
CA ARG A 170 -20.98 -5.97 -17.49
C ARG A 170 -20.04 -5.02 -18.24
N ARG A 171 -18.95 -4.57 -17.60
CA ARG A 171 -17.94 -3.71 -18.24
C ARG A 171 -17.22 -4.39 -19.39
N SER A 172 -16.87 -5.67 -19.29
CA SER A 172 -16.23 -6.40 -20.40
C SER A 172 -17.16 -6.57 -21.60
N LYS A 173 -18.46 -6.85 -21.36
CA LYS A 173 -19.47 -6.88 -22.43
C LYS A 173 -19.67 -5.51 -23.09
N LEU A 174 -19.66 -4.43 -22.31
CA LEU A 174 -19.76 -3.05 -22.80
C LEU A 174 -18.51 -2.58 -23.56
N SER A 175 -17.31 -3.06 -23.21
CA SER A 175 -16.09 -2.75 -23.97
C SER A 175 -16.01 -3.56 -25.27
N ALA A 176 -16.44 -4.83 -25.24
CA ALA A 176 -16.55 -5.67 -26.44
C ALA A 176 -17.59 -5.12 -27.43
N SER A 177 -18.76 -4.65 -26.96
CA SER A 177 -19.79 -4.07 -27.83
C SER A 177 -19.41 -2.71 -28.42
N ARG A 178 -18.50 -1.96 -27.78
CA ARG A 178 -17.96 -0.69 -28.31
C ARG A 178 -16.89 -0.88 -29.39
N GLN A 179 -16.17 -2.01 -29.38
CA GLN A 179 -15.21 -2.33 -30.45
C GLN A 179 -15.89 -2.85 -31.72
N THR A 180 -17.06 -3.49 -31.60
CA THR A 180 -17.80 -4.01 -32.75
C THR A 180 -18.70 -2.99 -33.46
N SER A 181 -18.93 -1.80 -32.88
CA SER A 181 -19.73 -0.73 -33.50
C SER A 181 -18.88 0.39 -34.11
N ALA A 182 -17.56 0.23 -34.15
CA ALA A 182 -16.60 1.21 -34.68
C ALA A 182 -15.76 0.62 -35.84
N ALA A 183 -16.20 -0.51 -36.40
CA ALA A 183 -15.68 -1.13 -37.62
C ALA A 183 -16.75 -1.08 -38.71
#